data_AF-A0A961JJY9-F1
#
_entry.id   AF-A0A961JJY9-F1
#
_cell.length_a   1.000
_cell.length_b   1.000
_cell.length_c   1.000
_cell.angle_alpha   90.00
_cell.angle_beta   90.00
_cell.angle_gamma   90.00
#
_symmetry.space_group_name_H-M   'P 1'
#
loop_
_entity.id
_entity.type
_entity.pdbx_description
1 polymer ?
#
loop_
_entity_poly.entity_id
_entity_poly.type
_entity_poly.pdbx_seq_one_letter_code
_entity_poly.pdbx_strand_id
1 'polypeptide(L)'
;MLSTFGEIATRLRGQLDLTDEEYAALIGATVDEVTELEEMRAPISREMVGRISRVLGLQPGSGPAQALADAAAESNRRRGEARRYLGDDRLMALLARHGGELSDTVKAQINRIIAEEIAGKSRAPDSPAPAKRANPRLSPARLAELVLLSEEVRARFATPDERLSATTLLEMAAEQEGGLQVELLTQMPLFAPDACAVTAGRTLFVETGFWTDCASGARNVGNHILLHEYAHHILHGDQPGAREDGFLPPHALALQTMGDAREAVAVGSYDSADSLELEADFFAVLLAVPWAKLAEVAVEDYKARYLVRKLARDYGAFWPVMDRLVRYMRMDVARDRIREALYRQNRIDHPFLLLI
;
A
#
# COMPACT_ATOMS: atom_id res chain seq x y z
N MET A 1 -29.56 -5.07 -7.66
CA MET A 1 -30.47 -4.14 -6.93
C MET A 1 -30.01 -2.73 -7.25
N LEU A 2 -30.91 -1.87 -7.74
CA LEU A 2 -30.53 -0.53 -8.17
C LEU A 2 -30.18 0.34 -6.97
N SER A 3 -29.17 1.20 -7.15
CA SER A 3 -28.89 2.30 -6.23
C SER A 3 -29.88 3.43 -6.44
N THR A 4 -29.98 4.37 -5.50
CA THR A 4 -30.79 5.60 -5.68
C THR A 4 -30.37 6.38 -6.93
N PHE A 5 -29.08 6.32 -7.31
CA PHE A 5 -28.62 6.86 -8.59
C PHE A 5 -29.19 6.09 -9.78
N GLY A 6 -29.14 4.75 -9.73
CA GLY A 6 -29.73 3.88 -10.75
C GLY A 6 -31.23 4.10 -10.91
N GLU A 7 -31.99 4.16 -9.82
CA GLU A 7 -33.43 4.41 -9.84
C GLU A 7 -33.78 5.75 -10.52
N ILE A 8 -33.02 6.81 -10.24
CA ILE A 8 -33.21 8.11 -10.88
C ILE A 8 -32.84 8.04 -12.38
N ALA A 9 -31.71 7.42 -12.72
CA ALA A 9 -31.25 7.29 -14.09
C ALA A 9 -32.20 6.45 -14.95
N THR A 10 -32.62 5.27 -14.47
CA THR A 10 -33.57 4.38 -15.14
C THR A 10 -34.93 5.05 -15.33
N ARG A 11 -35.44 5.77 -14.32
CA ARG A 11 -36.71 6.49 -14.41
C ARG A 11 -36.66 7.61 -15.46
N LEU A 12 -35.59 8.39 -15.48
CA LEU A 12 -35.40 9.47 -16.46
C LEU A 12 -35.14 8.93 -17.87
N ARG A 13 -34.41 7.81 -17.99
CA ARG A 13 -34.24 7.07 -19.25
C ARG A 13 -35.59 6.62 -19.82
N GLY A 14 -36.43 6.03 -18.97
CA GLY A 14 -37.78 5.58 -19.37
C GLY A 14 -38.72 6.71 -19.80
N GLN A 15 -38.52 7.93 -19.31
CA GLN A 15 -39.26 9.12 -19.77
C GLN A 15 -38.85 9.57 -21.18
N LEU A 16 -37.66 9.18 -21.63
CA LEU A 16 -37.12 9.50 -22.94
C LEU A 16 -37.25 8.34 -23.94
N ASP A 17 -37.87 7.23 -23.52
CA ASP A 17 -38.06 6.01 -24.32
C ASP A 17 -36.73 5.45 -24.91
N LEU A 18 -35.64 5.63 -24.18
CA LEU A 18 -34.32 5.16 -24.57
C LEU A 18 -34.12 3.70 -24.13
N THR A 19 -33.70 2.85 -25.05
CA THR A 19 -33.21 1.51 -24.73
C THR A 19 -31.88 1.56 -23.96
N ASP A 20 -31.53 0.48 -23.27
CA ASP A 20 -30.26 0.37 -22.54
C ASP A 20 -29.05 0.52 -23.47
N GLU A 21 -29.16 0.01 -24.70
CA GLU A 21 -28.13 0.07 -25.75
C GLU A 21 -27.94 1.49 -26.29
N GLU A 22 -29.05 2.19 -26.60
CA GLU A 22 -29.01 3.58 -27.05
C GLU A 22 -28.48 4.51 -25.97
N TYR A 23 -28.93 4.32 -24.73
CA TYR A 23 -28.48 5.10 -23.59
C TYR A 23 -26.98 4.92 -23.32
N ALA A 24 -26.50 3.68 -23.32
CA ALA A 24 -25.07 3.36 -23.17
C ALA A 24 -24.23 4.02 -24.27
N ALA A 25 -24.66 3.93 -25.53
CA ALA A 25 -23.98 4.55 -26.66
C ALA A 25 -23.92 6.09 -26.53
N LEU A 26 -25.01 6.74 -26.11
CA LEU A 26 -25.09 8.19 -25.97
C LEU A 26 -24.19 8.76 -24.86
N ILE A 27 -23.97 8.01 -23.77
CA ILE A 27 -23.07 8.42 -22.68
C ILE A 27 -21.61 7.97 -22.92
N GLY A 28 -21.36 7.18 -23.97
CA GLY A 28 -20.06 6.64 -24.33
C GLY A 28 -19.59 5.54 -23.36
N ALA A 29 -20.49 4.62 -23.02
CA ALA A 29 -20.25 3.45 -22.17
C ALA A 29 -20.86 2.18 -22.80
N THR A 30 -20.53 1.02 -22.25
CA THR A 30 -21.18 -0.26 -22.55
C THR A 30 -22.40 -0.49 -21.66
N VAL A 31 -23.30 -1.39 -22.05
CA VAL A 31 -24.49 -1.76 -21.24
C VAL A 31 -24.09 -2.34 -19.88
N ASP A 32 -22.99 -3.09 -19.84
CA ASP A 32 -22.43 -3.63 -18.60
C ASP A 32 -21.92 -2.52 -17.68
N GLU A 33 -21.20 -1.53 -18.21
CA GLU A 33 -20.74 -0.37 -17.44
C GLU A 33 -21.92 0.47 -16.90
N VAL A 34 -22.98 0.65 -17.68
CA VAL A 34 -24.22 1.29 -17.22
C VAL A 34 -24.80 0.51 -16.04
N THR A 35 -24.94 -0.80 -16.19
CA THR A 35 -25.46 -1.69 -15.14
C THR A 35 -24.62 -1.58 -13.87
N GLU A 36 -23.30 -1.58 -13.99
CA GLU A 36 -22.39 -1.45 -12.85
C GLU A 36 -22.51 -0.09 -12.13
N LEU A 37 -22.74 0.99 -12.86
CA LEU A 37 -22.97 2.32 -12.29
C LEU A 37 -24.32 2.39 -11.57
N GLU A 38 -25.38 1.85 -12.18
CA GLU A 38 -26.73 1.84 -11.63
C GLU A 38 -26.83 0.95 -10.38
N GLU A 39 -26.09 -0.16 -10.33
CA GLU A 39 -26.05 -1.10 -9.19
C GLU A 39 -24.97 -0.80 -8.14
N MET A 40 -24.34 0.38 -8.15
CA MET A 40 -23.30 0.78 -7.18
C MET A 40 -22.04 -0.10 -7.21
N ARG A 41 -21.79 -0.85 -8.29
CA ARG A 41 -20.60 -1.71 -8.46
C ARG A 41 -19.39 -0.92 -8.97
N ALA A 42 -19.62 0.13 -9.75
CA ALA A 42 -18.59 1.02 -10.28
C ALA A 42 -18.63 2.43 -9.63
N PRO A 43 -17.49 3.14 -9.54
CA PRO A 43 -17.49 4.54 -9.14
C PRO A 43 -18.12 5.42 -10.21
N ILE A 44 -18.96 6.37 -9.80
CA ILE A 44 -19.60 7.32 -10.71
C ILE A 44 -18.79 8.62 -10.68
N SER A 45 -18.07 8.94 -11.77
CA SER A 45 -17.26 10.16 -11.84
C SER A 45 -18.12 11.41 -12.09
N ARG A 46 -17.62 12.59 -11.73
CA ARG A 46 -18.29 13.87 -12.03
C ARG A 46 -18.50 14.07 -13.53
N GLU A 47 -17.54 13.61 -14.33
CA GLU A 47 -17.64 13.62 -15.79
C GLU A 47 -18.78 12.73 -16.27
N MET A 48 -18.90 11.52 -15.72
CA MET A 48 -19.99 10.58 -16.05
C MET A 48 -21.36 11.16 -15.67
N VAL A 49 -21.50 11.76 -14.49
CA VAL A 49 -22.72 12.48 -14.09
C VAL A 49 -23.04 13.59 -15.10
N GLY A 50 -22.04 14.32 -15.58
CA GLY A 50 -22.20 15.38 -16.59
C GLY A 50 -22.67 14.85 -17.95
N ARG A 51 -22.14 13.72 -18.40
CA ARG A 51 -22.57 13.04 -19.64
C ARG A 51 -24.01 12.53 -19.52
N ILE A 52 -24.31 11.85 -18.42
CA ILE A 52 -25.66 11.32 -18.13
C ILE A 52 -26.67 12.47 -18.03
N SER A 53 -26.35 13.54 -17.31
CA SER A 53 -27.21 14.73 -17.21
C SER A 53 -27.53 15.32 -18.58
N ARG A 54 -26.55 15.35 -19.48
CA ARG A 54 -26.73 15.87 -20.85
C ARG A 54 -27.63 14.97 -21.69
N VAL A 55 -27.39 13.66 -21.65
CA VAL A 55 -28.20 12.67 -22.40
C VAL A 55 -29.64 12.63 -21.88
N LEU A 56 -29.82 12.79 -20.57
CA LEU A 56 -31.14 12.85 -19.94
C LEU A 56 -31.83 14.22 -20.07
N GLY A 57 -31.26 15.16 -20.82
CA GLY A 57 -31.84 16.48 -21.07
C GLY A 57 -31.94 17.39 -19.83
N LEU A 58 -31.15 17.11 -18.79
CA LEU A 58 -31.18 17.88 -17.54
C LEU A 58 -30.41 19.19 -17.70
N GLN A 59 -31.07 20.30 -17.37
CA GLN A 59 -30.43 21.62 -17.39
C GLN A 59 -29.38 21.71 -16.27
N PRO A 60 -28.16 22.20 -16.55
CA PRO A 60 -27.14 22.40 -15.52
C PRO A 60 -27.64 23.28 -14.38
N GLY A 61 -27.49 22.82 -13.14
CA GLY A 61 -27.95 23.53 -11.94
C GLY A 61 -29.46 23.42 -11.67
N SER A 62 -30.22 22.67 -12.47
CA SER A 62 -31.61 22.35 -12.15
C SER A 62 -31.72 21.39 -10.96
N GLY A 63 -32.85 21.44 -10.24
CA GLY A 63 -33.14 20.52 -9.13
C GLY A 63 -32.95 19.03 -9.49
N PRO A 64 -33.42 18.56 -10.66
CA PRO A 64 -33.17 17.19 -11.12
C PRO A 64 -31.68 16.87 -11.38
N ALA A 65 -30.91 17.81 -11.94
CA ALA A 65 -29.47 17.63 -12.15
C ALA A 65 -28.71 17.55 -10.81
N GLN A 66 -29.11 18.37 -9.83
CA GLN A 66 -28.54 18.33 -8.49
C GLN A 66 -28.90 17.02 -7.77
N ALA A 67 -30.15 16.57 -7.86
CA ALA A 67 -30.59 15.31 -7.27
C ALA A 67 -29.84 14.10 -7.82
N LEU A 68 -29.56 14.08 -9.13
CA LEU A 68 -28.75 13.03 -9.76
C LEU A 68 -27.28 13.08 -9.28
N ALA A 69 -26.71 14.28 -9.14
CA ALA A 69 -25.36 14.45 -8.62
C ALA A 69 -25.23 14.06 -7.15
N ASP A 70 -26.22 14.40 -6.33
CA ASP A 70 -26.28 14.04 -4.91
C ASP A 70 -26.45 12.53 -4.75
N ALA A 71 -27.29 11.90 -5.58
CA ALA A 71 -27.44 10.44 -5.60
C ALA A 71 -26.16 9.73 -6.05
N ALA A 72 -25.41 10.29 -7.01
CA ALA A 72 -24.11 9.76 -7.39
C ALA A 72 -23.07 9.88 -6.26
N ALA A 73 -23.07 11.00 -5.53
CA ALA A 73 -22.20 11.21 -4.38
C ALA A 73 -22.54 10.25 -3.22
N GLU A 74 -23.83 10.05 -2.95
CA GLU A 74 -24.32 9.09 -1.95
C GLU A 74 -24.03 7.65 -2.36
N SER A 75 -24.24 7.28 -3.62
CA SER A 75 -23.87 5.95 -4.16
C SER A 75 -22.37 5.69 -4.01
N ASN A 76 -21.52 6.67 -4.34
CA ASN A 76 -20.07 6.56 -4.13
C ASN A 76 -19.68 6.48 -2.65
N ARG A 77 -20.38 7.20 -1.76
CA ARG A 77 -20.17 7.18 -0.31
C ARG A 77 -20.53 5.81 0.26
N ARG A 78 -21.74 5.32 -0.03
CA ARG A 78 -22.21 3.98 0.36
C ARG A 78 -21.34 2.88 -0.22
N ARG A 79 -20.86 3.01 -1.46
CA ARG A 79 -19.88 2.09 -2.04
C ARG A 79 -18.55 2.12 -1.28
N GLY A 80 -18.11 3.30 -0.84
CA GLY A 80 -16.92 3.47 -0.01
C GLY A 80 -17.08 2.86 1.39
N GLU A 81 -18.27 2.99 1.98
CA GLU A 81 -18.63 2.40 3.27
C GLU A 81 -18.81 0.88 3.15
N ALA A 82 -19.58 0.40 2.18
CA ALA A 82 -19.68 -1.02 1.85
C ALA A 82 -18.29 -1.62 1.58
N ARG A 83 -17.38 -0.91 0.88
CA ARG A 83 -15.98 -1.35 0.71
C ARG A 83 -15.16 -1.38 1.99
N ARG A 84 -15.54 -0.62 3.03
CA ARG A 84 -14.96 -0.74 4.38
C ARG A 84 -15.52 -1.94 5.16
N TYR A 85 -16.71 -2.43 4.82
CA TYR A 85 -17.34 -3.61 5.42
C TYR A 85 -17.16 -4.91 4.57
N LEU A 86 -16.73 -4.79 3.31
CA LEU A 86 -16.53 -5.89 2.33
C LEU A 86 -15.32 -6.79 2.59
N GLY A 87 -14.70 -6.71 3.77
CA GLY A 87 -13.84 -7.79 4.27
C GLY A 87 -14.61 -9.07 4.58
N ASP A 88 -15.89 -8.95 4.97
CA ASP A 88 -16.69 -10.06 5.52
C ASP A 88 -17.66 -10.73 4.52
N ASP A 89 -18.15 -10.02 3.50
CA ASP A 89 -19.23 -10.53 2.63
C ASP A 89 -18.78 -11.53 1.55
N ARG A 90 -17.50 -11.59 1.19
CA ARG A 90 -17.00 -12.64 0.28
C ARG A 90 -17.05 -14.01 0.91
N LEU A 91 -16.78 -14.12 2.21
CA LEU A 91 -16.84 -15.37 2.96
C LEU A 91 -18.29 -15.83 3.14
N MET A 92 -19.20 -14.89 3.46
CA MET A 92 -20.64 -15.17 3.56
C MET A 92 -21.27 -15.50 2.20
N ALA A 93 -20.86 -14.84 1.13
CA ALA A 93 -21.29 -15.17 -0.23
C ALA A 93 -20.72 -16.51 -0.72
N LEU A 94 -19.47 -16.86 -0.34
CA LEU A 94 -18.87 -18.18 -0.62
C LEU A 94 -19.56 -19.30 0.18
N LEU A 95 -19.90 -19.07 1.45
CA LEU A 95 -20.70 -19.99 2.27
C LEU A 95 -22.12 -20.16 1.73
N ALA A 96 -22.76 -19.09 1.29
CA ALA A 96 -24.10 -19.15 0.69
C ALA A 96 -24.09 -19.88 -0.66
N ARG A 97 -22.97 -19.80 -1.42
CA ARG A 97 -22.84 -20.37 -2.76
C ARG A 97 -22.30 -21.81 -2.78
N HIS A 98 -21.43 -22.18 -1.84
CA HIS A 98 -20.76 -23.49 -1.75
C HIS A 98 -21.04 -24.24 -0.43
N GLY A 99 -21.91 -23.70 0.43
CA GLY A 99 -22.25 -24.32 1.72
C GLY A 99 -22.85 -25.72 1.60
N GLY A 100 -23.40 -26.10 0.45
CA GLY A 100 -23.85 -27.48 0.21
C GLY A 100 -22.70 -28.50 0.13
N GLU A 101 -21.49 -28.05 -0.21
CA GLU A 101 -20.32 -28.89 -0.52
C GLU A 101 -19.33 -28.98 0.65
N LEU A 102 -19.52 -28.14 1.68
CA LEU A 102 -18.66 -28.09 2.86
C LEU A 102 -19.12 -29.09 3.93
N SER A 103 -18.17 -29.75 4.58
CA SER A 103 -18.46 -30.62 5.72
C SER A 103 -18.95 -29.80 6.92
N ASP A 104 -19.76 -30.43 7.78
CA ASP A 104 -20.34 -29.75 8.95
C ASP A 104 -19.28 -29.26 9.94
N THR A 105 -18.11 -29.92 9.97
CA THR A 105 -16.95 -29.51 10.76
C THR A 105 -16.39 -28.17 10.26
N VAL A 106 -16.26 -28.00 8.94
CA VAL A 106 -15.74 -26.77 8.33
C VAL A 106 -16.75 -25.62 8.50
N LYS A 107 -18.05 -25.91 8.36
CA LYS A 107 -19.12 -24.92 8.64
C LYS A 107 -19.09 -24.45 10.09
N ALA A 108 -18.92 -25.38 11.04
CA ALA A 108 -18.85 -25.05 12.47
C ALA A 108 -17.62 -24.18 12.79
N GLN A 109 -16.49 -24.45 12.14
CA GLN A 109 -15.25 -23.69 12.32
C GLN A 109 -15.37 -22.26 11.76
N ILE A 110 -15.98 -22.11 10.59
CA ILE A 110 -16.24 -20.80 9.98
C ILE A 110 -17.26 -20.00 10.79
N ASN A 111 -18.34 -20.63 11.25
CA ASN A 111 -19.32 -19.98 12.13
C ASN A 111 -18.73 -19.56 13.47
N ARG A 112 -17.76 -20.32 14.00
CA ARG A 112 -17.04 -19.96 15.23
C ARG A 112 -16.18 -18.72 15.05
N ILE A 113 -15.44 -18.63 13.95
CA ILE A 113 -14.63 -17.44 13.59
C ILE A 113 -15.53 -16.20 13.48
N ILE A 114 -16.67 -16.34 12.77
CA ILE A 114 -17.65 -15.26 12.61
C ILE A 114 -18.25 -14.84 13.97
N ALA A 115 -18.59 -15.80 14.84
CA ALA A 115 -19.15 -15.52 16.16
C ALA A 115 -18.15 -14.84 17.10
N GLU A 116 -16.88 -15.25 17.09
CA GLU A 116 -15.79 -14.62 17.87
C GLU A 116 -15.54 -13.18 17.39
N GLU A 117 -15.65 -12.94 16.08
CA GLU A 117 -15.46 -11.62 15.48
C GLU A 117 -16.65 -10.66 15.73
N ILE A 118 -17.89 -11.17 15.71
CA ILE A 118 -19.10 -10.42 16.07
C ILE A 118 -19.14 -10.11 17.58
N ALA A 119 -18.68 -11.04 18.42
CA ALA A 119 -18.57 -10.83 19.87
C ALA A 119 -17.51 -9.78 20.22
N GLY A 120 -16.39 -9.72 19.47
CA GLY A 120 -15.39 -8.66 19.57
C GLY A 120 -15.92 -7.27 19.18
N LYS A 121 -16.88 -7.20 18.24
CA LYS A 121 -17.50 -5.96 17.74
C LYS A 121 -18.71 -5.48 18.58
N SER A 122 -19.22 -6.28 19.52
CA SER A 122 -20.43 -6.00 20.33
C SER A 122 -20.17 -5.39 21.71
N ARG A 123 -19.07 -4.66 21.93
CA ARG A 123 -18.90 -3.85 23.16
C ARG A 123 -19.79 -2.59 23.08
N ALA A 124 -20.64 -2.45 24.10
CA ALA A 124 -21.65 -1.40 24.28
C ALA A 124 -21.09 0.05 24.23
N PRO A 125 -21.95 1.06 23.95
CA PRO A 125 -21.57 2.36 23.42
C PRO A 125 -21.22 3.42 24.48
N ASP A 126 -20.27 3.14 25.37
CA ASP A 126 -19.78 4.12 26.38
C ASP A 126 -18.27 4.36 26.36
N SER A 127 -17.56 3.95 25.31
CA SER A 127 -16.16 4.30 25.12
C SER A 127 -16.01 5.40 24.06
N PRO A 128 -15.27 6.49 24.33
CA PRO A 128 -15.04 7.54 23.35
C PRO A 128 -14.46 6.92 22.08
N ALA A 129 -14.98 7.34 20.92
CA ALA A 129 -14.48 6.89 19.63
C ALA A 129 -12.94 7.00 19.63
N PRO A 130 -12.21 5.95 19.20
CA PRO A 130 -10.77 6.02 19.14
C PRO A 130 -10.40 7.22 18.28
N ALA A 131 -9.65 8.17 18.85
CA ALA A 131 -9.17 9.32 18.14
C ALA A 131 -8.52 8.83 16.84
N LYS A 132 -8.88 9.44 15.69
CA LYS A 132 -8.18 9.19 14.42
C LYS A 132 -6.69 9.38 14.68
N ARG A 133 -5.94 8.28 14.80
CA ARG A 133 -4.50 8.31 14.99
C ARG A 133 -3.93 9.09 13.82
N ALA A 134 -3.08 10.08 14.11
CA ALA A 134 -2.44 10.87 13.08
C ALA A 134 -1.63 9.91 12.20
N ASN A 135 -1.82 9.97 10.87
CA ASN A 135 -0.93 9.26 9.97
C ASN A 135 0.50 9.74 10.27
N PRO A 136 1.45 8.85 10.56
CA PRO A 136 2.81 9.23 10.88
C PRO A 136 3.42 9.95 9.69
N ARG A 137 4.15 11.01 10.01
CA ARG A 137 4.79 11.85 9.02
C ARG A 137 6.26 11.92 9.29
N LEU A 138 7.03 11.70 8.24
CA LEU A 138 8.45 11.95 8.26
C LEU A 138 8.67 13.47 8.10
N SER A 139 9.55 14.06 8.90
CA SER A 139 9.90 15.46 8.69
C SER A 139 10.69 15.59 7.37
N PRO A 140 10.57 16.73 6.64
CA PRO A 140 11.40 16.99 5.46
C PRO A 140 12.91 16.87 5.71
N ALA A 141 13.37 17.26 6.90
CA ALA A 141 14.77 17.13 7.29
C ALA A 141 15.19 15.66 7.45
N ARG A 142 14.35 14.87 8.14
CA ARG A 142 14.61 13.43 8.32
C ARG A 142 14.58 12.67 6.99
N LEU A 143 13.67 13.04 6.07
CA LEU A 143 13.67 12.48 4.72
C LEU A 143 15.00 12.76 4.00
N ALA A 144 15.51 13.98 4.08
CA ALA A 144 16.79 14.34 3.45
C ALA A 144 17.96 13.53 4.03
N GLU A 145 17.97 13.32 5.35
CA GLU A 145 18.94 12.44 6.01
C GLU A 145 18.86 11.01 5.49
N LEU A 146 17.66 10.43 5.40
CA LEU A 146 17.47 9.07 4.88
C LEU A 146 17.94 8.95 3.42
N VAL A 147 17.64 9.94 2.58
CA VAL A 147 18.09 9.97 1.17
C VAL A 147 19.62 9.92 1.10
N LEU A 148 20.30 10.80 1.82
CA LEU A 148 21.76 10.87 1.78
C LEU A 148 22.43 9.64 2.40
N LEU A 149 21.91 9.17 3.53
CA LEU A 149 22.41 7.96 4.17
C LEU A 149 22.20 6.74 3.28
N SER A 150 21.05 6.63 2.60
CA SER A 150 20.77 5.50 1.71
C SER A 150 21.73 5.45 0.52
N GLU A 151 22.15 6.61 0.02
CA GLU A 151 23.12 6.70 -1.06
C GLU A 151 24.51 6.27 -0.58
N GLU A 152 24.94 6.73 0.59
CA GLU A 152 26.19 6.32 1.22
C GLU A 152 26.24 4.81 1.44
N VAL A 153 25.17 4.25 2.02
CA VAL A 153 25.07 2.80 2.28
C VAL A 153 25.04 2.02 0.97
N ARG A 154 24.21 2.42 -0.01
CA ARG A 154 24.17 1.77 -1.33
C ARG A 154 25.54 1.75 -2.00
N ALA A 155 26.28 2.85 -1.96
CA ALA A 155 27.58 2.98 -2.64
C ALA A 155 28.64 2.00 -2.10
N ARG A 156 28.46 1.44 -0.89
CA ARG A 156 29.34 0.40 -0.34
C ARG A 156 29.11 -0.97 -0.98
N PHE A 157 27.90 -1.24 -1.46
CA PHE A 157 27.45 -2.59 -1.85
C PHE A 157 27.04 -2.71 -3.32
N ALA A 158 26.71 -1.61 -3.99
CA ALA A 158 26.26 -1.61 -5.37
C ALA A 158 26.69 -0.35 -6.12
N THR A 159 26.86 -0.49 -7.44
CA THR A 159 27.01 0.69 -8.29
C THR A 159 25.70 1.50 -8.37
N PRO A 160 25.73 2.81 -8.71
CA PRO A 160 24.55 3.68 -8.61
C PRO A 160 23.29 3.15 -9.33
N ASP A 161 23.46 2.49 -10.47
CA ASP A 161 22.36 1.97 -11.29
C ASP A 161 21.98 0.51 -11.02
N GLU A 162 22.83 -0.20 -10.29
CA GLU A 162 22.70 -1.63 -10.05
C GLU A 162 21.61 -1.94 -9.04
N ARG A 163 20.96 -3.09 -9.23
CA ARG A 163 19.96 -3.56 -8.29
C ARG A 163 20.65 -4.16 -7.08
N LEU A 164 20.20 -3.75 -5.92
CA LEU A 164 20.73 -4.26 -4.67
C LEU A 164 20.02 -5.56 -4.31
N SER A 165 20.80 -6.63 -4.21
CA SER A 165 20.37 -7.91 -3.65
C SER A 165 20.45 -7.81 -2.13
N ALA A 166 19.33 -7.96 -1.44
CA ALA A 166 19.27 -7.85 0.01
C ALA A 166 20.10 -8.94 0.69
N THR A 167 20.06 -10.19 0.20
CA THR A 167 20.85 -11.29 0.76
C THR A 167 22.34 -11.03 0.59
N THR A 168 22.77 -10.56 -0.59
CA THR A 168 24.17 -10.21 -0.85
C THR A 168 24.63 -9.04 0.02
N LEU A 169 23.79 -8.00 0.18
CA LEU A 169 24.09 -6.91 1.11
C LEU A 169 24.24 -7.43 2.53
N LEU A 170 23.31 -8.26 3.00
CA LEU A 170 23.29 -8.75 4.38
C LEU A 170 24.51 -9.63 4.68
N GLU A 171 24.91 -10.49 3.73
CA GLU A 171 26.16 -11.27 3.81
C GLU A 171 27.37 -10.35 3.92
N MET A 172 27.50 -9.37 3.01
CA MET A 172 28.61 -8.43 3.02
C MET A 172 28.64 -7.55 4.28
N ALA A 173 27.48 -7.07 4.75
CA ALA A 173 27.38 -6.24 5.93
C ALA A 173 27.73 -7.03 7.20
N ALA A 174 27.31 -8.29 7.30
CA ALA A 174 27.69 -9.18 8.40
C ALA A 174 29.21 -9.43 8.45
N GLU A 175 29.85 -9.54 7.29
CA GLU A 175 31.31 -9.72 7.18
C GLU A 175 32.10 -8.44 7.47
N GLN A 176 31.64 -7.28 6.99
CA GLN A 176 32.42 -6.04 6.96
C GLN A 176 32.15 -5.11 8.14
N GLU A 177 30.91 -5.03 8.63
CA GLU A 177 30.51 -3.99 9.58
C GLU A 177 30.69 -4.43 11.04
N GLY A 178 30.99 -5.72 11.30
CA GLY A 178 31.25 -6.30 12.63
C GLY A 178 30.10 -6.11 13.64
N GLY A 179 28.96 -5.61 13.15
CA GLY A 179 27.86 -5.15 13.98
C GLY A 179 26.51 -5.71 13.64
N LEU A 180 26.38 -6.33 12.46
CA LEU A 180 25.23 -7.11 12.07
C LEU A 180 25.57 -8.60 12.19
N GLN A 181 24.69 -9.36 12.81
CA GLN A 181 24.68 -10.82 12.77
C GLN A 181 23.46 -11.27 11.99
N VAL A 182 23.61 -12.23 11.08
CA VAL A 182 22.49 -12.81 10.34
C VAL A 182 22.39 -14.28 10.75
N GLU A 183 21.23 -14.66 11.29
CA GLU A 183 20.95 -16.03 11.71
C GLU A 183 19.84 -16.62 10.85
N LEU A 184 20.17 -17.70 10.12
CA LEU A 184 19.19 -18.44 9.34
C LEU A 184 18.59 -19.56 10.18
N LEU A 185 17.27 -19.51 10.37
CA LEU A 185 16.55 -20.44 11.23
C LEU A 185 15.49 -21.19 10.44
N THR A 186 15.35 -22.49 10.70
CA THR A 186 14.23 -23.28 10.14
C THR A 186 12.90 -22.95 10.84
N GLN A 187 12.97 -22.42 12.06
CA GLN A 187 11.82 -22.00 12.86
C GLN A 187 12.15 -20.67 13.51
N MET A 188 11.27 -19.70 13.35
CA MET A 188 11.50 -18.35 13.85
C MET A 188 11.37 -18.29 15.37
N PRO A 189 12.03 -17.31 16.02
CA PRO A 189 12.03 -17.21 17.47
C PRO A 189 10.62 -17.11 18.06
N LEU A 190 10.43 -17.60 19.29
CA LEU A 190 9.11 -17.62 19.97
C LEU A 190 8.46 -16.24 20.12
N PHE A 191 9.25 -15.17 20.07
CA PHE A 191 8.77 -13.79 20.13
C PHE A 191 8.25 -13.25 18.78
N ALA A 192 8.59 -13.93 17.68
CA ALA A 192 8.19 -13.58 16.32
C ALA A 192 7.93 -14.86 15.48
N PRO A 193 7.05 -15.76 15.94
CA PRO A 193 6.88 -17.10 15.35
C PRO A 193 6.30 -17.06 13.93
N ASP A 194 5.62 -15.96 13.58
CA ASP A 194 4.91 -15.74 12.32
C ASP A 194 5.69 -14.83 11.35
N ALA A 195 6.90 -14.40 11.71
CA ALA A 195 7.74 -13.56 10.86
C ALA A 195 8.50 -14.41 9.84
N CYS A 196 8.90 -13.82 8.70
CA CYS A 196 9.91 -14.45 7.83
C CYS A 196 11.31 -13.84 8.03
N ALA A 197 11.37 -12.63 8.59
CA ALA A 197 12.58 -11.99 9.05
C ALA A 197 12.24 -11.05 10.21
N VAL A 198 13.15 -10.87 11.15
CA VAL A 198 13.01 -9.94 12.28
C VAL A 198 14.37 -9.51 12.80
N THR A 199 14.51 -8.22 13.11
CA THR A 199 15.71 -7.66 13.74
C THR A 199 15.51 -7.50 15.23
N ALA A 200 16.42 -8.06 16.03
CA ALA A 200 16.50 -7.84 17.46
C ALA A 200 17.93 -7.42 17.85
N GLY A 201 18.08 -6.16 18.25
CA GLY A 201 19.38 -5.57 18.54
C GLY A 201 20.32 -5.60 17.33
N ARG A 202 21.38 -6.41 17.43
CA ARG A 202 22.40 -6.57 16.38
C ARG A 202 22.18 -7.80 15.49
N THR A 203 21.17 -8.60 15.79
CA THR A 203 20.92 -9.86 15.09
C THR A 203 19.66 -9.76 14.25
N LEU A 204 19.77 -10.11 12.98
CA LEU A 204 18.68 -10.25 12.04
C LEU A 204 18.43 -11.75 11.86
N PHE A 205 17.30 -12.22 12.36
CA PHE A 205 16.84 -13.60 12.21
C PHE A 205 16.05 -13.71 10.92
N VAL A 206 16.32 -14.73 10.10
CA VAL A 206 15.61 -14.98 8.85
C VAL A 206 15.21 -16.45 8.76
N GLU A 207 14.01 -16.71 8.29
CA GLU A 207 13.59 -18.07 7.97
C GLU A 207 14.41 -18.60 6.77
N THR A 208 15.02 -19.79 6.91
CA THR A 208 15.92 -20.36 5.88
C THR A 208 15.24 -20.54 4.52
N GLY A 209 13.96 -20.93 4.51
CA GLY A 209 13.17 -21.04 3.28
C GLY A 209 13.01 -19.70 2.58
N PHE A 210 12.59 -18.69 3.34
CA PHE A 210 12.45 -17.32 2.87
C PHE A 210 13.77 -16.71 2.37
N TRP A 211 14.88 -16.95 3.07
CA TRP A 211 16.21 -16.53 2.62
C TRP A 211 16.56 -17.10 1.24
N THR A 212 16.32 -18.40 1.06
CA THR A 212 16.60 -19.10 -0.20
C THR A 212 15.76 -18.54 -1.35
N ASP A 213 14.48 -18.27 -1.09
CA ASP A 213 13.58 -17.64 -2.06
C ASP A 213 14.03 -16.21 -2.40
N CYS A 214 14.48 -15.44 -1.40
CA CYS A 214 15.04 -14.11 -1.58
C CYS A 214 16.30 -14.13 -2.45
N ALA A 215 17.22 -15.05 -2.16
CA ALA A 215 18.47 -15.23 -2.90
C ALA A 215 18.25 -15.62 -4.36
N SER A 216 17.12 -16.28 -4.68
CA SER A 216 16.79 -16.69 -6.05
C SER A 216 16.47 -15.51 -7.00
N GLY A 217 16.21 -14.30 -6.48
CA GLY A 217 16.10 -13.11 -7.31
C GLY A 217 15.67 -11.81 -6.63
N ALA A 218 16.42 -10.73 -6.87
CA ALA A 218 16.20 -9.37 -6.33
C ALA A 218 14.89 -8.64 -6.79
N ARG A 219 13.96 -9.31 -7.49
CA ARG A 219 12.68 -8.71 -7.93
C ARG A 219 11.49 -9.13 -7.08
N ASN A 220 11.70 -9.93 -6.04
CA ASN A 220 10.64 -10.34 -5.13
C ASN A 220 10.40 -9.29 -4.04
N VAL A 221 9.20 -9.32 -3.46
CA VAL A 221 8.86 -8.49 -2.29
C VAL A 221 9.75 -8.87 -1.10
N GLY A 222 10.26 -10.11 -1.05
CA GLY A 222 11.17 -10.55 -0.01
C GLY A 222 12.46 -9.71 0.09
N ASN A 223 12.97 -9.22 -1.03
CA ASN A 223 14.09 -8.27 -1.09
C ASN A 223 13.79 -7.01 -0.27
N HIS A 224 12.57 -6.46 -0.38
CA HIS A 224 12.15 -5.31 0.42
C HIS A 224 12.08 -5.63 1.91
N ILE A 225 11.56 -6.80 2.28
CA ILE A 225 11.43 -7.22 3.69
C ILE A 225 12.82 -7.31 4.33
N LEU A 226 13.79 -7.94 3.66
CA LEU A 226 15.15 -8.04 4.17
C LEU A 226 15.84 -6.67 4.28
N LEU A 227 15.62 -5.78 3.30
CA LEU A 227 16.14 -4.40 3.36
C LEU A 227 15.45 -3.55 4.44
N HIS A 228 14.19 -3.84 4.75
CA HIS A 228 13.45 -3.21 5.85
C HIS A 228 14.03 -3.61 7.20
N GLU A 229 14.29 -4.90 7.41
CA GLU A 229 14.96 -5.37 8.63
C GLU A 229 16.39 -4.80 8.75
N TYR A 230 17.13 -4.73 7.65
CA TYR A 230 18.42 -4.04 7.66
C TYR A 230 18.30 -2.55 7.96
N ALA A 231 17.23 -1.89 7.51
CA ALA A 231 16.98 -0.49 7.84
C ALA A 231 16.75 -0.29 9.33
N HIS A 232 16.01 -1.19 9.99
CA HIS A 232 15.87 -1.19 11.44
C HIS A 232 17.21 -1.32 12.15
N HIS A 233 18.08 -2.20 11.68
CA HIS A 233 19.43 -2.34 12.21
C HIS A 233 20.22 -1.02 12.12
N ILE A 234 20.26 -0.39 10.94
CA ILE A 234 21.05 0.82 10.68
C ILE A 234 20.50 2.06 11.39
N LEU A 235 19.18 2.24 11.39
CA LEU A 235 18.56 3.46 11.91
C LEU A 235 18.32 3.41 13.42
N HIS A 236 18.04 2.21 13.95
CA HIS A 236 17.47 2.06 15.30
C HIS A 236 18.23 1.07 16.20
N GLY A 237 19.20 0.31 15.66
CA GLY A 237 19.92 -0.76 16.39
C GLY A 237 20.73 -0.31 17.61
N ASP A 238 21.10 0.98 17.69
CA ASP A 238 21.83 1.56 18.81
C ASP A 238 20.94 2.31 19.82
N GLN A 239 19.62 2.35 19.61
CA GLN A 239 18.72 3.03 20.54
C GLN A 239 18.64 2.28 21.89
N PRO A 240 18.73 2.96 23.05
CA PRO A 240 18.77 2.32 24.36
C PRO A 240 17.58 1.39 24.69
N GLY A 241 16.43 1.53 24.01
CA GLY A 241 15.27 0.65 24.15
C GLY A 241 15.25 -0.56 23.20
N ALA A 242 15.97 -0.51 22.07
CA ALA A 242 16.06 -1.63 21.13
C ALA A 242 16.82 -2.84 21.72
N ARG A 243 17.62 -2.60 22.78
CA ARG A 243 18.36 -3.62 23.52
C ARG A 243 17.57 -4.24 24.69
N GLU A 244 16.60 -3.52 25.24
CA GLU A 244 15.85 -3.93 26.45
C GLU A 244 14.44 -4.45 26.12
N ASP A 245 13.76 -3.89 25.12
CA ASP A 245 12.43 -4.34 24.67
C ASP A 245 12.48 -5.25 23.43
N GLY A 246 13.67 -5.41 22.83
CA GLY A 246 14.05 -6.50 21.90
C GLY A 246 13.28 -6.65 20.59
N PHE A 247 12.18 -5.94 20.37
CA PHE A 247 11.24 -6.22 19.30
C PHE A 247 10.83 -4.93 18.59
N LEU A 248 11.30 -4.76 17.36
CA LEU A 248 10.55 -3.99 16.37
C LEU A 248 9.53 -4.96 15.77
N PRO A 249 8.23 -4.58 15.68
CA PRO A 249 7.18 -5.51 15.29
C PRO A 249 7.52 -6.14 13.93
N PRO A 250 7.44 -7.48 13.80
CA PRO A 250 7.84 -8.14 12.57
C PRO A 250 7.01 -7.65 11.40
N HIS A 251 7.69 -7.43 10.27
CA HIS A 251 7.05 -7.02 9.03
C HIS A 251 6.13 -8.15 8.51
N ALA A 252 4.82 -8.06 8.80
CA ALA A 252 3.79 -9.07 8.47
C ALA A 252 3.42 -9.14 6.97
N LEU A 253 4.28 -8.66 6.07
CA LEU A 253 4.05 -8.66 4.62
C LEU A 253 4.40 -9.99 3.95
N ALA A 254 5.15 -10.87 4.63
CA ALA A 254 5.62 -12.13 4.06
C ALA A 254 4.56 -13.25 4.05
N LEU A 255 3.63 -13.26 5.01
CA LEU A 255 2.67 -14.36 5.17
C LEU A 255 1.58 -14.43 4.08
N GLN A 256 1.42 -13.40 3.24
CA GLN A 256 0.39 -13.37 2.19
C GLN A 256 0.94 -13.43 0.76
N THR A 257 2.26 -13.62 0.56
CA THR A 257 2.88 -13.60 -0.79
C THR A 257 3.39 -14.94 -1.30
N MET A 258 3.35 -16.01 -0.48
CA MET A 258 3.78 -17.36 -0.87
C MET A 258 2.69 -18.20 -1.57
N GLY A 259 1.45 -17.71 -1.63
CA GLY A 259 0.35 -18.32 -2.37
C GLY A 259 0.01 -17.51 -3.61
N ASP A 260 0.37 -18.02 -4.79
CA ASP A 260 0.10 -17.45 -6.10
C ASP A 260 0.52 -15.98 -6.32
N ALA A 261 1.65 -15.83 -6.99
CA ALA A 261 2.06 -14.62 -7.67
C ALA A 261 1.06 -14.24 -8.78
N ARG A 262 -0.13 -13.74 -8.42
CA ARG A 262 -1.00 -12.92 -9.26
C ARG A 262 -2.09 -12.14 -8.52
N GLU A 263 -2.53 -12.51 -7.32
CA GLU A 263 -3.58 -11.74 -6.62
C GLU A 263 -3.43 -11.83 -5.10
N ALA A 264 -2.64 -10.94 -4.51
CA ALA A 264 -2.66 -10.64 -3.09
C ALA A 264 -2.43 -9.14 -2.86
N VAL A 265 -3.42 -8.32 -3.22
CA VAL A 265 -3.53 -6.92 -2.76
C VAL A 265 -4.65 -6.90 -1.73
N ALA A 266 -4.42 -7.46 -0.56
CA ALA A 266 -5.29 -7.29 0.61
C ALA A 266 -4.62 -7.78 1.92
N VAL A 267 -3.46 -7.22 2.29
CA VAL A 267 -2.84 -7.49 3.61
C VAL A 267 -2.99 -6.34 4.59
N GLY A 268 -4.10 -5.59 4.58
CA GLY A 268 -4.35 -4.62 5.65
C GLY A 268 -3.31 -3.50 5.81
N SER A 269 -3.75 -2.38 6.31
CA SER A 269 -2.85 -1.44 6.93
C SER A 269 -2.37 -2.09 8.23
N TYR A 270 -1.19 -2.71 8.26
CA TYR A 270 -0.49 -2.71 9.53
C TYR A 270 -0.20 -1.24 9.84
N ASP A 271 -0.67 -0.87 11.02
CA ASP A 271 -0.80 0.48 11.52
C ASP A 271 0.62 1.08 11.54
N SER A 272 1.01 1.79 10.46
CA SER A 272 2.31 2.46 10.36
C SER A 272 2.55 3.52 11.43
N ALA A 273 1.68 3.58 12.48
CA ALA A 273 1.55 4.57 13.54
C ALA A 273 2.88 4.96 14.21
N ASP A 274 3.88 4.09 14.16
CA ASP A 274 5.22 4.38 14.67
C ASP A 274 6.12 4.95 13.58
N SER A 275 6.71 6.12 13.86
CA SER A 275 7.63 6.79 12.94
C SER A 275 8.84 5.93 12.56
N LEU A 276 9.23 4.98 13.42
CA LEU A 276 10.36 4.07 13.19
C LEU A 276 10.10 3.11 12.02
N GLU A 277 8.90 2.55 11.94
CA GLU A 277 8.48 1.67 10.83
C GLU A 277 8.42 2.42 9.52
N LEU A 278 7.87 3.64 9.54
CA LEU A 278 7.85 4.50 8.36
C LEU A 278 9.26 4.86 7.87
N GLU A 279 10.19 5.10 8.80
CA GLU A 279 11.59 5.35 8.49
C GLU A 279 12.26 4.13 7.85
N ALA A 280 12.08 2.94 8.44
CA ALA A 280 12.62 1.69 7.93
C ALA A 280 12.08 1.36 6.53
N ASP A 281 10.77 1.53 6.33
CA ASP A 281 10.10 1.36 5.04
C ASP A 281 10.66 2.29 3.95
N PHE A 282 10.77 3.58 4.27
CA PHE A 282 11.30 4.55 3.32
C PHE A 282 12.76 4.28 3.01
N PHE A 283 13.55 3.95 4.02
CA PHE A 283 14.96 3.62 3.85
C PHE A 283 15.14 2.34 3.03
N ALA A 284 14.34 1.31 3.25
CA ALA A 284 14.36 0.08 2.45
C ALA A 284 14.05 0.35 0.97
N VAL A 285 13.08 1.23 0.67
CA VAL A 285 12.81 1.64 -0.72
C VAL A 285 13.99 2.41 -1.31
N LEU A 286 14.62 3.29 -0.54
CA LEU A 286 15.79 4.06 -0.98
C LEU A 286 17.04 3.18 -1.17
N LEU A 287 17.18 2.10 -0.40
CA LEU A 287 18.21 1.08 -0.61
C LEU A 287 17.92 0.23 -1.84
N ALA A 288 16.66 -0.17 -2.05
CA ALA A 288 16.27 -0.97 -3.21
C ALA A 288 16.39 -0.17 -4.51
N VAL A 289 15.84 1.04 -4.54
CA VAL A 289 15.73 1.90 -5.73
C VAL A 289 16.66 3.10 -5.59
N PRO A 290 17.60 3.31 -6.53
CA PRO A 290 18.43 4.51 -6.54
C PRO A 290 17.56 5.76 -6.47
N TRP A 291 17.84 6.62 -5.51
CA TRP A 291 16.97 7.75 -5.20
C TRP A 291 16.85 8.75 -6.37
N ALA A 292 17.86 8.84 -7.24
CA ALA A 292 17.79 9.61 -8.49
C ALA A 292 16.64 9.14 -9.39
N LYS A 293 16.41 7.82 -9.51
CA LYS A 293 15.28 7.27 -10.29
C LYS A 293 13.94 7.56 -9.62
N LEU A 294 13.91 7.59 -8.29
CA LEU A 294 12.72 8.02 -7.56
C LEU A 294 12.41 9.50 -7.80
N ALA A 295 13.44 10.35 -7.86
CA ALA A 295 13.31 11.77 -8.14
C ALA A 295 12.79 12.04 -9.56
N GLU A 296 13.30 11.34 -10.59
CA GLU A 296 12.77 11.41 -11.95
C GLU A 296 11.26 11.12 -11.99
N VAL A 297 10.84 10.03 -11.34
CA VAL A 297 9.43 9.64 -11.25
C VAL A 297 8.60 10.66 -10.46
N ALA A 298 9.19 11.33 -9.46
CA ALA A 298 8.53 12.37 -8.69
C ALA A 298 8.25 13.64 -9.52
N VAL A 299 9.11 13.96 -10.48
CA VAL A 299 8.96 15.14 -11.37
C VAL A 299 8.00 14.86 -12.54
N GLU A 300 7.85 13.60 -12.96
CA GLU A 300 6.94 13.22 -14.05
C GLU A 300 5.45 13.17 -13.65
N ASP A 301 4.74 14.28 -13.83
CA ASP A 301 3.34 14.46 -13.41
C ASP A 301 2.32 13.49 -14.08
N TYR A 302 2.50 13.14 -15.35
CA TYR A 302 1.43 12.51 -16.15
C TYR A 302 1.39 10.96 -16.09
N LYS A 303 2.40 10.30 -15.51
CA LYS A 303 2.48 8.81 -15.44
C LYS A 303 2.99 8.24 -14.12
N ALA A 304 3.13 9.06 -13.08
CA ALA A 304 3.74 8.68 -11.81
C ALA A 304 3.28 7.31 -11.28
N ARG A 305 1.98 7.01 -11.24
CA ARG A 305 1.48 5.71 -10.71
C ARG A 305 1.95 4.49 -11.50
N TYR A 306 1.97 4.58 -12.83
CA TYR A 306 2.43 3.49 -13.69
C TYR A 306 3.94 3.30 -13.51
N LEU A 307 4.69 4.41 -13.52
CA LEU A 307 6.14 4.40 -13.37
C LEU A 307 6.58 3.89 -12.00
N VAL A 308 5.90 4.31 -10.92
CA VAL A 308 6.13 3.79 -9.57
C VAL A 308 5.95 2.28 -9.53
N ARG A 309 4.86 1.74 -10.07
CA ARG A 309 4.61 0.30 -10.07
C ARG A 309 5.63 -0.48 -10.91
N LYS A 310 6.02 0.07 -12.05
CA LYS A 310 7.03 -0.54 -12.91
C LYS A 310 8.38 -0.56 -12.20
N LEU A 311 8.82 0.57 -11.68
CA LEU A 311 10.10 0.73 -11.01
C LEU A 311 10.17 -0.10 -9.71
N ALA A 312 9.09 -0.15 -8.92
CA ALA A 312 8.97 -1.02 -7.76
C ALA A 312 9.21 -2.48 -8.11
N ARG A 313 8.59 -2.98 -9.19
CA ARG A 313 8.78 -4.35 -9.68
C ARG A 313 10.19 -4.60 -10.20
N ASP A 314 10.76 -3.64 -10.91
CA ASP A 314 12.08 -3.79 -11.54
C ASP A 314 13.20 -3.91 -10.50
N TYR A 315 13.01 -3.30 -9.32
CA TYR A 315 13.95 -3.23 -8.20
C TYR A 315 13.55 -4.04 -6.94
N GLY A 316 12.41 -4.74 -6.97
CA GLY A 316 11.97 -5.54 -5.81
C GLY A 316 11.56 -4.71 -4.60
N ALA A 317 11.03 -3.50 -4.80
CA ALA A 317 10.53 -2.62 -3.74
C ALA A 317 9.01 -2.76 -3.56
N PHE A 318 8.51 -2.50 -2.35
CA PHE A 318 7.07 -2.55 -2.10
C PHE A 318 6.35 -1.30 -2.62
N TRP A 319 5.49 -1.48 -3.62
CA TRP A 319 4.88 -0.38 -4.37
C TRP A 319 4.08 0.63 -3.54
N PRO A 320 3.31 0.24 -2.49
CA PRO A 320 2.55 1.22 -1.69
C PRO A 320 3.45 2.16 -0.92
N VAL A 321 4.55 1.62 -0.36
CA VAL A 321 5.56 2.41 0.37
C VAL A 321 6.26 3.34 -0.60
N MET A 322 6.66 2.84 -1.78
CA MET A 322 7.29 3.65 -2.81
C MET A 322 6.37 4.78 -3.32
N ASP A 323 5.07 4.52 -3.54
CA ASP A 323 4.10 5.56 -3.92
C ASP A 323 3.98 6.64 -2.84
N ARG A 324 4.01 6.25 -1.56
CA ARG A 324 4.04 7.17 -0.43
C ARG A 324 5.32 8.02 -0.43
N LEU A 325 6.49 7.41 -0.59
CA LEU A 325 7.79 8.08 -0.64
C LEU A 325 7.88 9.08 -1.80
N VAL A 326 7.43 8.70 -3.01
CA VAL A 326 7.41 9.60 -4.17
C VAL A 326 6.55 10.84 -3.90
N ARG A 327 5.42 10.71 -3.20
CA ARG A 327 4.63 11.89 -2.78
C ARG A 327 5.38 12.81 -1.83
N TYR A 328 6.22 12.27 -0.95
CA TYR A 328 7.10 13.08 -0.10
C TYR A 328 8.14 13.83 -0.94
N MET A 329 8.76 13.15 -1.91
CA MET A 329 9.75 13.77 -2.81
C MET A 329 9.16 14.86 -3.71
N ARG A 330 7.84 14.91 -3.89
CA ARG A 330 7.14 15.99 -4.63
C ARG A 330 6.93 17.26 -3.81
N MET A 331 7.10 17.22 -2.49
CA MET A 331 6.93 18.39 -1.65
C MET A 331 8.13 19.33 -1.80
N ASP A 332 7.91 20.60 -2.15
CA ASP A 332 8.98 21.60 -2.33
C ASP A 332 9.91 21.67 -1.12
N VAL A 333 9.33 21.73 0.08
CA VAL A 333 10.08 21.79 1.35
C VAL A 333 10.98 20.55 1.53
N ALA A 334 10.54 19.38 1.08
CA ALA A 334 11.35 18.16 1.15
C ALA A 334 12.52 18.21 0.16
N ARG A 335 12.27 18.67 -1.06
CA ARG A 335 13.32 18.87 -2.09
C ARG A 335 14.35 19.89 -1.63
N ASP A 336 13.91 21.01 -1.07
CA ASP A 336 14.79 22.06 -0.55
C ASP A 336 15.69 21.56 0.59
N ARG A 337 15.18 20.70 1.48
CA ARG A 337 16.00 20.08 2.52
C ARG A 337 17.06 19.13 1.96
N ILE A 338 16.73 18.37 0.92
CA ILE A 338 17.72 17.52 0.22
C ILE A 338 18.80 18.41 -0.42
N ARG A 339 18.41 19.50 -1.10
CA ARG A 339 19.37 20.46 -1.68
C ARG A 339 20.28 21.07 -0.61
N GLU A 340 19.70 21.58 0.47
CA GLU A 340 20.43 22.17 1.59
C GLU A 340 21.44 21.18 2.19
N ALA A 341 21.04 19.92 2.36
CA ALA A 341 21.90 18.88 2.90
C ALA A 341 23.05 18.53 1.92
N LEU A 342 22.79 18.44 0.61
CA LEU A 342 23.82 18.28 -0.42
C LEU A 342 24.81 19.46 -0.43
N TYR A 343 24.32 20.70 -0.34
CA TYR A 343 25.17 21.90 -0.26
C TYR A 343 26.07 21.87 0.97
N ARG A 344 25.55 21.48 2.14
CA ARG A 344 26.35 21.33 3.37
C ARG A 344 27.44 20.28 3.26
N GLN A 345 27.23 19.24 2.47
CA GLN A 345 28.23 18.21 2.17
C GLN A 345 29.17 18.60 1.01
N ASN A 346 29.07 19.82 0.47
CA ASN A 346 29.83 20.31 -0.68
C ASN A 346 29.64 19.46 -1.96
N ARG A 347 28.47 18.81 -2.11
CA ARG A 347 28.10 17.97 -3.27
C ARG A 347 27.34 18.79 -4.31
N ILE A 348 27.95 19.87 -4.79
CA ILE A 348 27.32 20.87 -5.68
C ILE A 348 27.10 20.39 -7.12
N ASP A 349 27.75 19.30 -7.50
CA ASP A 349 27.68 18.63 -8.78
C ASP A 349 26.65 17.49 -8.80
N HIS A 350 25.89 17.33 -7.71
CA HIS A 350 24.95 16.24 -7.58
C HIS A 350 23.80 16.33 -8.61
N PRO A 351 23.49 15.28 -9.39
CA PRO A 351 22.48 15.31 -10.46
C PRO A 351 21.09 15.81 -10.04
N PHE A 352 20.71 15.61 -8.79
CA PHE A 352 19.45 16.11 -8.23
C PHE A 352 19.32 17.64 -8.24
N LEU A 353 20.44 18.37 -8.15
CA LEU A 353 20.43 19.83 -8.27
C LEU A 353 20.04 20.28 -9.69
N LEU A 354 20.06 19.38 -10.68
CA LEU A 354 19.69 19.62 -12.08
C LEU A 354 18.29 19.10 -12.45
N LEU A 355 17.70 18.23 -11.62
CA LEU A 355 16.42 17.56 -11.91
C LEU A 355 15.17 18.40 -11.59
N ILE A 356 15.33 19.54 -10.90
CA ILE A 356 14.24 20.41 -10.43
C ILE A 356 14.70 21.85 -10.49
#